data_AF-A0A382CQ89-F1
#
_entry.id   AF-A0A382CQ89-F1
#
_cell.length_a   1.000
_cell.length_b   1.000
_cell.length_c   1.000
_cell.angle_alpha   90.00
_cell.angle_beta   90.00
_cell.angle_gamma   90.00
#
_symmetry.space_group_name_H-M   'P 1'
#
loop_
_entity.id
_entity.type
_entity.pdbx_description
1 polymer ?
#
loop_
_entity_poly.entity_id
_entity_poly.type
_entity_poly.pdbx_seq_one_letter_code
_entity_poly.pdbx_strand_id
1 'polypeptide(L)'
;VGLVNRVVADDLVQQETYVLAARVAKSAPLVNRWHKKFIRRLADSKPLADEEVHESYEAFGTKDFRRGYRAFLGKTDPNFEGD
;
A
#
# COMPACT_ATOMS: atom_id res chain seq x y z
N VAL A 1 -23.49 -3.98 -6.44
CA VAL A 1 -23.51 -3.23 -5.15
C VAL A 1 -22.20 -3.52 -4.43
N GLY A 2 -21.48 -2.47 -4.04
CA GLY A 2 -20.09 -2.48 -3.54
C GLY A 2 -19.54 -1.04 -3.42
N LEU A 3 -20.45 -0.11 -3.13
CA LEU A 3 -20.19 1.34 -3.19
C LEU A 3 -19.46 1.84 -1.94
N VAL A 4 -19.65 1.15 -0.80
CA VAL A 4 -19.00 1.45 0.48
C VAL A 4 -18.30 0.19 1.01
N ASN A 5 -17.11 0.37 1.60
CA ASN A 5 -16.32 -0.75 2.14
C ASN A 5 -16.76 -1.19 3.55
N ARG A 6 -17.31 -0.27 4.35
CA ARG A 6 -17.72 -0.52 5.75
C ARG A 6 -18.85 0.45 6.12
N VAL A 7 -19.80 -0.03 6.92
CA VAL A 7 -20.85 0.77 7.55
C VAL A 7 -20.63 0.74 9.06
N VAL A 8 -20.69 1.92 9.69
CA VAL A 8 -20.55 2.10 11.14
C VAL A 8 -21.61 3.11 11.61
N ALA A 9 -21.83 3.22 12.92
CA ALA A 9 -22.70 4.25 13.47
C ALA A 9 -22.18 5.66 13.10
N ASP A 10 -23.10 6.61 12.90
CA ASP A 10 -22.79 7.95 12.39
C ASP A 10 -21.73 8.67 13.24
N ASP A 11 -21.79 8.52 14.56
CA ASP A 11 -20.87 9.09 15.53
C ASP A 11 -19.46 8.48 15.49
N LEU A 12 -19.31 7.28 14.91
CA LEU A 12 -18.04 6.57 14.79
C LEU A 12 -17.33 6.76 13.44
N VAL A 13 -18.00 7.36 12.44
CA VAL A 13 -17.45 7.49 11.08
C VAL A 13 -16.08 8.18 11.07
N GLN A 14 -15.94 9.27 11.82
CA GLN A 14 -14.69 10.02 11.87
C GLN A 14 -13.56 9.20 12.52
N GLN A 15 -13.83 8.57 13.66
CA GLN A 15 -12.86 7.76 14.38
C GLN A 15 -12.36 6.60 13.51
N GLU A 16 -13.27 5.85 12.90
CA GLU A 16 -12.93 4.72 12.03
C GLU A 16 -12.13 5.16 10.80
N THR A 17 -12.43 6.34 10.25
CA THR A 17 -11.67 6.93 9.14
C THR A 17 -10.22 7.18 9.52
N TYR A 18 -9.96 7.80 10.68
CA TYR A 18 -8.59 8.05 11.15
C TYR A 18 -7.85 6.76 11.51
N VAL A 19 -8.52 5.78 12.10
CA VAL A 19 -7.93 4.46 12.38
C VAL A 19 -7.47 3.79 11.09
N LEU A 20 -8.28 3.82 10.03
CA LEU A 20 -7.91 3.27 8.74
C LEU A 20 -6.75 4.05 8.10
N ALA A 21 -6.84 5.38 8.10
CA ALA A 21 -5.79 6.24 7.54
C ALA A 21 -4.44 6.00 8.22
N ALA A 22 -4.42 5.84 9.55
CA ALA A 22 -3.22 5.54 10.31
C ALA A 22 -2.61 4.17 9.93
N ARG A 23 -3.43 3.14 9.70
CA ARG A 23 -2.95 1.82 9.23
C ARG A 23 -2.31 1.90 7.85
N VAL A 24 -2.92 2.63 6.93
CA VAL A 24 -2.38 2.84 5.57
C VAL A 24 -1.06 3.63 5.64
N ALA A 25 -1.00 4.69 6.45
CA ALA A 25 0.17 5.53 6.62
C ALA A 25 1.37 4.81 7.28
N LYS A 26 1.12 3.80 8.12
CA LYS A 26 2.15 2.94 8.71
C LYS A 26 2.79 1.95 7.73
N SER A 27 2.23 1.76 6.54
CA SER A 27 2.76 0.83 5.53
C SER A 27 3.75 1.53 4.60
N ALA A 28 4.58 0.75 3.89
CA ALA A 28 5.61 1.30 3.00
C ALA A 28 5.00 2.25 1.93
N PRO A 29 5.35 3.55 1.94
CA PRO A 29 4.68 4.55 1.11
C PRO A 29 4.77 4.31 -0.40
N LEU A 30 5.94 3.90 -0.90
CA LEU A 30 6.14 3.65 -2.34
C LEU A 30 5.35 2.42 -2.81
N VAL A 31 5.33 1.35 -2.01
CA VAL A 31 4.55 0.14 -2.30
C VAL A 31 3.05 0.44 -2.33
N ASN A 32 2.54 1.24 -1.39
CA ASN A 32 1.15 1.70 -1.42
C ASN A 32 0.80 2.46 -2.71
N ARG A 33 1.71 3.34 -3.17
CA ARG A 33 1.54 4.09 -4.41
C ARG A 33 1.54 3.17 -5.63
N TRP A 34 2.49 2.23 -5.69
CA TRP A 34 2.58 1.25 -6.78
C TRP A 34 1.36 0.34 -6.84
N HIS A 35 0.92 -0.25 -5.74
CA HIS A 35 -0.29 -1.08 -5.74
C HIS A 35 -1.52 -0.30 -6.24
N LYS A 36 -1.68 0.96 -5.82
CA LYS A 36 -2.75 1.82 -6.34
C LYS A 36 -2.60 2.10 -7.84
N LYS A 37 -1.38 2.33 -8.33
CA LYS A 37 -1.08 2.50 -9.76
C LYS A 37 -1.44 1.26 -10.55
N PHE A 38 -0.98 0.09 -10.11
CA PHE A 38 -1.15 -1.18 -10.80
C PHE A 38 -2.62 -1.61 -10.86
N ILE A 39 -3.36 -1.50 -9.74
CA ILE A 39 -4.80 -1.80 -9.74
C ILE A 39 -5.56 -0.91 -10.74
N ARG A 40 -5.19 0.38 -10.85
CA ARG A 40 -5.79 1.29 -11.85
C ARG A 40 -5.40 0.90 -13.28
N ARG A 41 -4.16 0.48 -13.50
CA ARG A 41 -3.71 0.01 -14.82
C ARG A 41 -4.47 -1.23 -15.28
N LEU A 42 -4.83 -2.12 -14.37
CA LEU A 42 -5.62 -3.32 -14.66
C LEU A 42 -7.09 -3.02 -15.05
N ALA A 43 -7.56 -1.77 -14.91
CA ALA A 43 -8.86 -1.38 -15.46
C ALA A 43 -8.85 -1.26 -16.99
N ASP A 44 -7.67 -1.08 -17.60
CA ASP A 44 -7.48 -1.23 -19.05
C ASP A 44 -7.23 -2.71 -19.37
N SER A 45 -8.06 -3.29 -20.23
CA SER A 45 -8.01 -4.71 -20.62
C SER A 45 -6.85 -5.05 -21.55
N LYS A 46 -6.09 -4.06 -22.04
CA LYS A 46 -4.89 -4.32 -22.84
C LYS A 46 -3.87 -5.14 -22.02
N PRO A 47 -3.22 -6.13 -22.65
CA PRO A 47 -2.11 -6.85 -22.03
C PRO A 47 -1.07 -5.89 -21.44
N LEU A 48 -0.42 -6.31 -20.35
CA LEU A 48 0.69 -5.56 -19.78
C LEU A 48 1.91 -5.67 -20.69
N ALA A 49 2.62 -4.57 -20.87
CA ALA A 49 3.95 -4.61 -21.48
C ALA A 49 4.98 -5.16 -20.48
N ASP A 50 6.09 -5.69 -20.98
CA ASP A 50 7.15 -6.27 -20.14
C ASP A 50 7.73 -5.26 -19.16
N GLU A 51 7.81 -3.98 -19.55
CA GLU A 51 8.28 -2.89 -18.68
C GLU A 51 7.32 -2.64 -17.52
N GLU A 52 6.02 -2.80 -17.72
CA GLU A 52 5.00 -2.64 -16.67
C GLU A 52 5.09 -3.76 -15.64
N VAL A 53 5.40 -4.98 -16.10
CA VAL A 53 5.67 -6.12 -15.21
C VAL A 53 6.99 -5.88 -14.47
N HIS A 54 8.02 -5.40 -15.16
CA HIS A 54 9.32 -5.15 -14.56
C HIS A 54 9.28 -4.09 -13.45
N GLU A 55 8.48 -3.04 -13.63
CA GLU A 55 8.29 -1.98 -12.62
C GLU A 55 7.86 -2.55 -11.26
N SER A 56 7.14 -3.68 -11.22
CA SER A 56 6.73 -4.31 -9.96
C SER A 56 7.90 -4.75 -9.08
N TYR A 57 9.09 -4.96 -9.67
CA TYR A 57 10.31 -5.35 -8.95
C TYR A 57 11.09 -4.16 -8.38
N GLU A 58 10.78 -2.92 -8.77
CA GLU A 58 11.47 -1.73 -8.25
C GLU A 58 11.36 -1.59 -6.72
N ALA A 59 10.29 -2.14 -6.13
CA ALA A 59 10.12 -2.19 -4.69
C ALA A 59 11.32 -2.83 -3.96
N PHE A 60 11.96 -3.85 -4.55
CA PHE A 60 13.10 -4.55 -3.94
C PHE A 60 14.37 -3.69 -3.83
N GLY A 61 14.49 -2.64 -4.64
CA GLY A 61 15.62 -1.69 -4.61
C GLY A 61 15.52 -0.66 -3.47
N THR A 62 14.33 -0.40 -2.96
CA THR A 62 14.05 0.65 -1.97
C THR A 62 14.76 0.41 -0.63
N LYS A 63 15.10 1.48 0.09
CA LYS A 63 15.58 1.35 1.47
C LYS A 63 14.47 0.82 2.38
N ASP A 64 13.22 1.18 2.10
CA ASP A 64 12.04 0.70 2.83
C ASP A 64 11.87 -0.82 2.74
N PHE A 65 12.19 -1.45 1.60
CA PHE A 65 12.24 -2.91 1.52
C PHE A 65 13.25 -3.49 2.52
N ARG A 66 14.46 -2.92 2.60
CA ARG A 66 15.47 -3.33 3.57
C ARG A 66 15.08 -3.03 5.03
N ARG A 67 14.35 -1.94 5.29
CA ARG A 67 13.82 -1.62 6.64
C ARG A 67 12.75 -2.62 7.04
N GLY A 68 11.78 -2.89 6.16
CA GLY A 68 10.72 -3.88 6.37
C GLY A 68 11.26 -5.28 6.61
N TYR A 69 12.21 -5.72 5.77
CA TYR A 69 12.87 -7.01 5.91
C TYR A 69 13.58 -7.15 7.27
N ARG A 70 14.38 -6.15 7.67
CA ARG A 70 15.09 -6.16 8.96
C ARG A 70 14.13 -6.12 10.15
N ALA A 71 13.09 -5.28 10.08
CA ALA A 71 12.08 -5.18 11.13
C ALA A 71 11.33 -6.50 11.31
N PHE A 72 10.96 -7.16 10.21
CA PHE A 72 10.33 -8.48 10.26
C PHE A 72 11.21 -9.53 10.96
N LEU A 73 12.49 -9.64 10.57
CA LEU A 73 13.43 -10.57 11.20
C LEU A 73 13.68 -10.23 12.68
N GLY A 74 13.73 -8.94 13.00
CA GLY A 74 13.91 -8.43 14.36
C GLY A 74 12.65 -8.48 15.23
N LYS A 75 11.48 -8.82 14.66
CA LYS A 75 10.16 -8.72 15.31
C LYS A 75 9.87 -7.33 15.87
N THR A 76 10.29 -6.29 15.15
CA THR A 76 10.01 -4.89 15.50
C THR A 76 9.11 -4.25 14.45
N ASP A 77 8.49 -3.12 14.79
CA ASP A 77 7.76 -2.33 13.82
C ASP A 77 8.73 -1.65 12.83
N PRO A 78 8.48 -1.68 11.52
CA PRO A 78 9.29 -0.95 10.55
C PRO A 78 9.01 0.55 10.59
N ASN A 79 10.08 1.35 10.48
CA ASN A 79 9.97 2.80 10.26
C ASN A 79 10.17 3.11 8.78
N PHE A 80 9.08 3.21 8.01
CA PHE A 80 9.15 3.51 6.58
C PHE A 80 9.25 5.02 6.32
N GLU A 81 10.09 5.41 5.38
CA GLU A 81 10.38 6.83 5.06
C GLU A 81 9.98 7.21 3.63
N GLY A 82 9.64 6.24 2.79
CA GLY A 82 9.29 6.45 1.39
C GLY A 82 10.50 6.54 0.45
N ASP A 83 11.58 5.83 0.75
CA ASP A 83 12.85 5.80 0.01
C ASP A 83 13.47 4.40 -0.11
#